data_AF-A0A955SDE6-F1
#
_entry.id   AF-A0A955SDE6-F1
#
_cell.length_a   1.000
_cell.length_b   1.000
_cell.length_c   1.000
_cell.angle_alpha   90.00
_cell.angle_beta   90.00
_cell.angle_gamma   90.00
#
_symmetry.space_group_name_H-M   'P 1'
#
loop_
_entity.id
_entity.type
_entity.pdbx_description
1 polymer ?
#
loop_
_entity_poly.entity_id
_entity_poly.type
_entity_poly.pdbx_seq_one_letter_code
_entity_poly.pdbx_strand_id
1 'polypeptide(L)'
;MKLIQYGAGNIGRSLAGQLFSAAGWEVVFVDVVPEVIEALNREGRYRVVVKEERPDEIWVEGVRGVNGRDVDRVAEEIADCDLLSTAVGSKVLPYIAAPIAKGLEKRNNPLDIVLCENLRGAPE
;
A
#
# COMPACT_ATOMS: atom_id res chain seq x y z
N MET A 1 -5.99 9.74 -8.95
CA MET A 1 -6.48 9.00 -7.78
C MET A 1 -5.28 8.42 -7.05
N LYS A 2 -5.37 8.28 -5.73
CA LYS A 2 -4.27 7.86 -4.85
C LYS A 2 -4.68 6.64 -4.01
N LEU A 3 -3.87 5.59 -4.09
CA LEU A 3 -3.96 4.42 -3.23
C LEU A 3 -2.91 4.50 -2.12
N ILE A 4 -3.33 4.28 -0.87
CA ILE A 4 -2.41 3.90 0.21
C ILE A 4 -2.38 2.38 0.32
N GLN A 5 -1.23 1.77 0.05
CA GLN A 5 -1.01 0.34 0.23
C GLN A 5 -0.13 0.10 1.47
N TYR A 6 -0.76 -0.32 2.57
CA TYR A 6 -0.04 -0.81 3.74
C TYR A 6 0.61 -2.16 3.44
N GLY A 7 1.92 -2.26 3.63
CA GLY A 7 2.71 -3.43 3.29
C GLY A 7 3.27 -3.31 1.89
N ALA A 8 4.57 -3.05 1.81
CA ALA A 8 5.35 -2.99 0.59
C ALA A 8 6.01 -4.34 0.26
N GLY A 9 5.55 -5.44 0.86
CA GLY A 9 6.03 -6.79 0.58
C GLY A 9 5.61 -7.31 -0.80
N ASN A 10 5.88 -8.60 -1.06
CA ASN A 10 5.59 -9.20 -2.37
C ASN A 10 4.10 -9.10 -2.75
N ILE A 11 3.17 -9.42 -1.84
CA ILE A 11 1.73 -9.33 -2.11
C ILE A 11 1.28 -7.89 -2.39
N GLY A 12 1.69 -6.95 -1.54
CA GLY A 12 1.34 -5.53 -1.75
C GLY A 12 1.81 -5.01 -3.10
N ARG A 13 3.03 -5.37 -3.52
CA ARG A 13 3.60 -4.98 -4.82
C ARG A 13 2.98 -5.72 -6.00
N SER A 14 2.84 -7.04 -5.92
CA SER A 14 2.39 -7.86 -7.06
C SER A 14 0.89 -7.89 -7.26
N LEU A 15 0.09 -7.41 -6.29
CA LEU A 15 -1.37 -7.40 -6.39
C LEU A 15 -1.91 -5.97 -6.45
N ALA A 16 -2.08 -5.32 -5.29
CA ALA A 16 -2.69 -3.99 -5.23
C ALA A 16 -1.83 -2.94 -5.95
N GLY A 17 -0.52 -2.94 -5.70
CA GLY A 17 0.42 -2.03 -6.36
C GLY A 17 0.37 -2.13 -7.87
N GLN A 18 0.47 -3.35 -8.40
CA GLN A 18 0.35 -3.61 -9.84
C GLN A 18 -1.03 -3.19 -10.38
N LEU A 19 -2.13 -3.62 -9.74
CA LEU A 19 -3.49 -3.40 -10.22
C LEU A 19 -3.84 -1.91 -10.31
N PHE A 20 -3.54 -1.15 -9.25
CA PHE A 20 -3.90 0.26 -9.18
C PHE A 20 -2.96 1.14 -10.00
N SER A 21 -1.66 0.80 -10.08
CA SER A 21 -0.75 1.46 -11.02
C SER A 21 -1.20 1.26 -12.47
N ALA A 22 -1.60 0.04 -12.86
CA ALA A 22 -2.14 -0.22 -14.20
C ALA A 22 -3.45 0.55 -14.48
N ALA A 23 -4.22 0.86 -13.44
CA ALA A 23 -5.40 1.72 -13.53
C ALA A 23 -5.08 3.23 -13.56
N GLY A 24 -3.80 3.62 -13.55
CA GLY A 24 -3.35 5.01 -13.58
C GLY A 24 -3.40 5.74 -12.24
N TRP A 25 -3.44 5.01 -11.12
CA TRP A 25 -3.41 5.60 -9.78
C TRP A 25 -1.97 5.79 -9.32
N GLU A 26 -1.73 6.84 -8.53
CA GLU A 26 -0.52 6.91 -7.71
C GLU A 26 -0.63 5.87 -6.59
N VAL A 27 0.41 5.05 -6.42
CA VAL A 27 0.47 4.08 -5.32
C VAL A 27 1.51 4.51 -4.29
N VAL A 28 1.06 4.82 -3.09
CA VAL A 28 1.90 5.14 -1.95
C VAL A 28 1.97 3.92 -1.04
N PHE A 29 3.12 3.28 -1.00
CA PHE A 29 3.37 2.18 -0.09
C PHE A 29 3.72 2.69 1.31
N VAL A 30 3.16 2.05 2.33
CA VAL A 30 3.52 2.29 3.74
C VAL A 30 4.14 1.03 4.32
N ASP A 31 5.41 1.10 4.71
CA ASP A 31 6.13 -0.03 5.30
C ASP A 31 7.22 0.46 6.26
N VAL A 32 7.66 -0.43 7.15
CA VAL A 32 8.69 -0.15 8.15
C VAL A 32 10.08 -0.62 7.71
N VAL A 33 10.22 -1.30 6.57
CA VAL A 33 11.52 -1.72 6.01
C VAL A 33 12.13 -0.57 5.21
N PRO A 34 13.14 0.16 5.74
CA PRO A 34 13.65 1.38 5.11
C PRO A 34 14.21 1.15 3.71
N GLU A 35 14.88 0.02 3.49
CA GLU A 35 15.52 -0.32 2.22
C GLU A 35 14.49 -0.43 1.09
N VAL A 36 13.29 -0.95 1.40
CA VAL A 36 12.19 -1.05 0.43
C VAL A 36 11.63 0.32 0.12
N ILE A 37 11.41 1.16 1.14
CA ILE A 37 10.88 2.51 0.97
C ILE A 37 11.84 3.39 0.17
N GLU A 38 13.14 3.31 0.48
CA GLU A 38 14.18 4.04 -0.24
C GLU A 38 14.28 3.59 -1.69
N ALA A 39 14.22 2.29 -1.97
CA ALA A 39 14.20 1.78 -3.34
C ALA A 39 12.97 2.26 -4.12
N LEU A 40 11.78 2.20 -3.53
CA LEU A 40 10.55 2.71 -4.16
C LEU A 40 10.67 4.20 -4.50
N ASN A 41 11.18 5.01 -3.58
CA ASN A 41 11.32 6.45 -3.79
C ASN A 41 12.41 6.82 -4.79
N ARG A 42 13.50 6.05 -4.84
CA ARG A 42 14.59 6.28 -5.79
C ARG A 42 14.21 5.90 -7.21
N GLU A 43 13.59 4.73 -7.38
CA GLU A 43 13.29 4.19 -8.71
C GLU A 43 11.96 4.71 -9.27
N GLY A 44 10.97 5.01 -8.40
CA GLY A 44 9.62 5.40 -8.82
C GLY A 44 8.83 4.29 -9.54
N ARG A 45 9.41 3.09 -9.62
CA ARG A 45 8.88 1.91 -10.32
C ARG A 45 9.55 0.63 -9.87
N TYR A 46 8.94 -0.50 -10.18
CA TYR A 46 9.53 -1.83 -10.04
C TYR A 46 8.92 -2.80 -11.06
N ARG A 47 9.48 -4.00 -11.12
CA ARG A 47 9.03 -5.07 -12.03
C ARG A 47 8.36 -6.19 -11.27
N VAL A 48 7.22 -6.64 -11.77
CA VAL A 48 6.56 -7.89 -11.38
C VAL A 48 6.85 -8.93 -12.47
N VAL A 49 7.35 -10.09 -12.07
CA VAL A 49 7.65 -11.19 -13.00
C VAL A 49 6.60 -12.28 -12.80
N VAL A 50 5.82 -12.55 -13.85
CA VAL A 50 4.82 -13.62 -13.88
C VAL A 50 5.53 -14.90 -14.30
N LYS A 51 5.55 -15.90 -13.41
CA LYS A 51 6.23 -17.17 -13.63
C LYS A 51 5.30 -18.15 -14.35
N GLU A 52 5.32 -18.10 -15.67
CA GLU A 52 4.68 -19.07 -16.57
C GLU A 52 5.71 -19.72 -17.51
N GLU A 53 5.27 -20.61 -18.41
CA GLU A 53 6.14 -21.24 -19.41
C GLU A 53 6.89 -20.22 -20.28
N ARG A 54 6.29 -19.04 -20.49
CA ARG A 54 6.94 -17.84 -21.03
C ARG A 54 6.85 -16.74 -19.99
N PRO A 55 7.95 -16.34 -19.34
CA PRO A 55 7.92 -15.28 -18.34
C PRO A 55 7.43 -13.97 -18.96
N ASP A 56 6.44 -13.35 -18.32
CA ASP A 56 6.01 -12.00 -18.64
C ASP A 56 6.48 -11.02 -17.55
N GLU A 57 6.79 -9.80 -17.96
CA GLU A 57 7.35 -8.75 -17.12
C GLU A 57 6.43 -7.53 -17.15
N ILE A 58 5.83 -7.22 -16.01
CA ILE A 58 4.95 -6.07 -15.85
C ILE A 58 5.73 -4.97 -15.13
N TRP A 59 5.88 -3.83 -15.79
CA TRP A 59 6.39 -2.62 -15.15
C TRP A 59 5.28 -1.94 -14.36
N VAL A 60 5.55 -1.71 -13.08
CA VAL A 60 4.67 -0.97 -12.17
C VAL A 60 5.33 0.37 -11.91
N GLU A 61 4.68 1.45 -12.35
CA GLU A 61 5.22 2.82 -12.33
C GLU A 61 4.28 3.75 -11.54
N GLY A 62 4.75 4.98 -11.26
CA GLY A 62 3.95 5.95 -10.50
C GLY A 62 3.80 5.56 -9.02
N VAL A 63 4.86 4.96 -8.46
CA VAL A 63 4.86 4.47 -7.08
C VAL A 63 5.89 5.20 -6.23
N ARG A 64 5.61 5.29 -4.93
CA ARG A 64 6.55 5.80 -3.92
C ARG A 64 6.28 5.15 -2.57
N GLY A 65 7.15 5.41 -1.60
CA GLY A 65 7.07 4.85 -0.25
C GLY A 65 7.10 5.91 0.86
N VAL A 66 6.39 5.62 1.95
CA VAL A 66 6.45 6.36 3.22
C VAL A 66 6.82 5.39 4.34
N ASN A 67 7.72 5.82 5.22
CA ASN A 67 8.11 5.01 6.37
C ASN A 67 6.94 4.93 7.35
N GLY A 68 6.46 3.72 7.61
CA GLY A 68 5.32 3.45 8.50
C GLY A 68 5.53 3.86 9.96
N ARG A 69 6.77 4.17 10.37
CA ARG A 69 7.08 4.74 11.69
C ARG A 69 6.81 6.25 11.78
N ASP A 70 6.72 6.94 10.65
CA ASP A 70 6.36 8.36 10.59
C ASP A 70 4.83 8.51 10.58
N VAL A 71 4.25 8.42 11.78
CA VAL A 71 2.79 8.39 11.96
C VAL A 71 2.12 9.66 11.42
N ASP A 72 2.76 10.82 11.54
CA ASP A 72 2.23 12.08 11.05
C ASP A 72 2.16 12.11 9.53
N ARG A 73 3.26 11.74 8.88
CA ARG A 73 3.30 11.68 7.42
C ARG A 73 2.35 10.64 6.86
N VAL A 74 2.26 9.47 7.49
CA VAL A 74 1.29 8.44 7.09
C VAL A 74 -0.14 8.93 7.22
N ALA A 75 -0.47 9.63 8.32
CA ALA A 75 -1.80 10.20 8.51
C ALA A 75 -2.13 11.29 7.46
N GLU A 76 -1.15 12.08 7.02
CA GLU A 76 -1.32 13.06 5.95
C GLU A 76 -1.64 12.39 4.61
N GLU A 77 -0.94 11.32 4.25
CA GLU A 77 -1.24 10.54 3.03
C GLU A 77 -2.60 9.83 3.10
N ILE A 78 -3.03 9.42 4.29
CA ILE A 78 -4.36 8.84 4.48
C ILE A 78 -5.44 9.93 4.42
N ALA A 79 -5.13 11.17 4.80
CA ALA A 79 -6.11 12.25 4.77
C ALA A 79 -6.51 12.65 3.34
N ASP A 80 -5.64 12.45 2.35
CA ASP A 80 -5.85 12.88 0.97
C ASP A 80 -6.04 11.72 -0.04
N CYS A 81 -6.03 10.46 0.42
CA CYS A 81 -6.19 9.32 -0.48
C CYS A 81 -7.64 9.02 -0.88
N ASP A 82 -7.79 8.28 -1.99
CA ASP A 82 -9.09 7.84 -2.49
C ASP A 82 -9.43 6.42 -2.02
N LEU A 83 -8.41 5.58 -1.79
CA LEU A 83 -8.56 4.21 -1.30
C LEU A 83 -7.40 3.84 -0.38
N LEU A 84 -7.69 2.99 0.61
CA LEU A 84 -6.68 2.35 1.45
C LEU A 84 -6.79 0.84 1.33
N SER A 85 -5.68 0.16 1.11
CA SER A 85 -5.61 -1.30 1.15
C SER A 85 -4.46 -1.80 2.03
N THR A 86 -4.63 -3.01 2.58
CA THR A 86 -3.62 -3.62 3.47
C THR A 86 -3.19 -4.98 2.96
N ALA A 87 -1.90 -5.29 3.06
CA ALA A 87 -1.31 -6.62 2.88
C ALA A 87 -0.10 -6.75 3.82
N VAL A 88 -0.35 -6.64 5.12
CA VAL A 88 0.69 -6.57 6.18
C VAL A 88 0.78 -7.84 7.03
N GLY A 89 -0.20 -8.72 6.92
CA GLY A 89 -0.39 -9.86 7.80
C GLY A 89 -1.21 -9.48 9.04
N SER A 90 -2.09 -10.40 9.46
CA SER A 90 -3.06 -10.19 10.54
C SER A 90 -2.48 -9.66 11.85
N LYS A 91 -1.27 -10.09 12.21
CA LYS A 91 -0.57 -9.65 13.43
C LYS A 91 -0.15 -8.18 13.37
N VAL A 92 -0.05 -7.60 12.18
CA VAL A 92 0.39 -6.22 11.98
C VAL A 92 -0.79 -5.24 12.00
N LEU A 93 -2.02 -5.69 11.75
CA LEU A 93 -3.22 -4.86 11.72
C LEU A 93 -3.40 -3.94 12.95
N PRO A 94 -3.17 -4.39 14.22
CA PRO A 94 -3.29 -3.50 15.37
C PRO A 94 -2.32 -2.32 15.35
N TYR A 95 -1.16 -2.46 14.71
CA TYR A 95 -0.14 -1.41 14.66
C TYR A 95 -0.44 -0.33 13.62
N ILE A 96 -1.24 -0.64 12.60
CA ILE A 96 -1.65 0.34 11.57
C ILE A 96 -2.94 1.08 11.93
N ALA A 97 -3.69 0.59 12.93
CA ALA A 97 -4.96 1.19 13.34
C ALA A 97 -4.82 2.64 13.83
N ALA A 98 -3.81 2.95 14.64
CA ALA A 98 -3.62 4.30 15.17
C ALA A 98 -3.26 5.35 14.08
N PRO A 99 -2.31 5.09 13.17
CA PRO A 99 -2.08 5.98 12.03
C PRO A 99 -3.31 6.14 11.13
N ILE A 100 -4.08 5.07 10.87
CA ILE A 100 -5.32 5.14 10.10
C ILE A 100 -6.34 6.04 10.79
N ALA A 101 -6.58 5.83 12.09
CA ALA A 101 -7.50 6.67 12.87
C ALA A 101 -7.11 8.16 12.81
N LYS A 102 -5.82 8.47 12.97
CA LYS A 102 -5.30 9.84 12.88
C LYS A 102 -5.49 10.46 11.49
N GLY A 103 -5.36 9.66 10.43
CA GLY A 103 -5.67 10.09 9.07
C GLY A 103 -7.17 10.35 8.89
N LEU A 104 -8.03 9.45 9.38
CA LEU A 104 -9.49 9.59 9.32
C LEU A 104 -10.00 10.84 10.05
N GLU A 105 -9.41 11.20 11.19
CA GLU A 105 -9.74 12.43 11.93
C GLU A 105 -9.54 13.71 11.11
N LYS A 106 -8.68 13.67 10.08
CA LYS A 106 -8.39 14.81 9.19
C LYS A 106 -9.32 14.84 7.97
N ARG A 107 -10.11 13.79 7.73
CA ARG A 107 -10.95 13.66 6.53
C ARG A 107 -12.33 14.25 6.74
N ASN A 108 -12.88 14.82 5.67
CA ASN A 108 -14.26 15.31 5.61
C ASN A 108 -15.15 14.47 4.69
N ASN A 109 -14.60 13.41 4.10
CA ASN A 109 -15.25 12.50 3.17
C ASN A 109 -15.00 11.04 3.59
N PRO A 110 -15.90 10.10 3.24
CA PRO A 110 -15.69 8.68 3.48
C PRO A 110 -14.37 8.17 2.88
N LEU A 111 -13.86 7.08 3.44
CA LEU A 111 -12.73 6.32 2.92
C LEU A 111 -13.10 4.85 2.88
N ASP A 112 -13.00 4.24 1.71
CA ASP A 112 -13.08 2.79 1.57
C ASP A 112 -11.75 2.15 1.99
N ILE A 113 -11.83 1.09 2.79
CA ILE A 113 -10.68 0.34 3.29
C ILE A 113 -10.83 -1.13 2.90
N VAL A 114 -9.89 -1.65 2.12
CA VAL A 114 -9.88 -3.03 1.63
C VAL A 114 -8.78 -3.84 2.30
N LEU A 115 -9.17 -4.84 3.10
CA LEU A 115 -8.23 -5.70 3.81
C LEU A 115 -7.84 -6.90 2.93
N CYS A 116 -6.68 -6.84 2.27
CA CYS A 116 -6.14 -7.95 1.48
C CYS A 116 -5.28 -8.88 2.34
N GLU A 117 -5.87 -9.39 3.42
CA GLU A 117 -5.19 -10.20 4.42
C GLU A 117 -5.63 -11.67 4.36
N ASN A 118 -4.71 -12.60 4.60
CA ASN A 118 -5.05 -14.02 4.74
C ASN A 118 -5.57 -14.31 6.15
N LEU A 119 -6.78 -13.83 6.43
CA LEU A 119 -7.49 -14.01 7.70
C LEU A 119 -8.41 -15.24 7.61
N ARG A 120 -8.24 -16.17 8.54
CA ARG A 120 -9.25 -17.22 8.75
C ARG A 120 -10.37 -16.65 9.61
N GLY A 121 -11.60 -16.67 9.10
CA GLY A 121 -12.77 -16.18 9.83
C GLY A 121 -12.77 -14.66 10.04
N ALA A 122 -12.31 -13.89 9.05
CA ALA A 122 -12.52 -12.44 9.06
C ALA A 122 -14.03 -12.17 9.23
N PRO A 123 -14.43 -11.31 10.19
CA PRO A 123 -15.82 -10.92 10.31
C PRO A 123 -16.26 -10.21 9.03
N GLU A 124 -17.46 -10.53 8.55
CA GLU A 124 -18.18 -9.76 7.53
C GLU A 124 -18.43 -8.33 8.00
#